data_AF-A0A5C3KCF2-F1
#
_entry.id   AF-A0A5C3KCF2-F1
#
_cell.length_a   1.000
_cell.length_b   1.000
_cell.length_c   1.000
_cell.angle_alpha   90.00
_cell.angle_beta   90.00
_cell.angle_gamma   90.00
#
_symmetry.space_group_name_H-M   'P 1'
#
loop_
_entity.id
_entity.type
_entity.pdbx_description
1 polymer ?
#
loop_
_entity_poly.entity_id
_entity_poly.type
_entity_poly.pdbx_seq_one_letter_code
_entity_poly.pdbx_strand_id
1 'polypeptide(L)'
;WDKYGVRCDVTPYTADFPCADIHVLMAPDLLHQIIKGTFKDHLVSWVTDYIKQKHPKQKAMRIIHDIDRRISAVPIFPGLRRFKDGRDFAQWTGDDSKALLKVYIPTIKDHVPDEMVQGLVSFADMCYIFRRNAISSSALKRAETCLQAFHKLREVFVREGIRKHCSLPRQHALVHFVNSIQLFGAPNGLCSLITESKHIVAVKEPWRRTNPYKALPQMLTILVRMDNMQALEKDFACKGMLDGSVAAYTAAALDSNGVAPQHVGIDEDNVGPELGQRIAASIECAETKGKHLSNQR
;
A
#
# COMPACT_ATOMS: atom_id res chain seq x y z
N TRP A 1 -17.89 -10.85 26.52
CA TRP A 1 -18.47 -10.04 25.43
C TRP A 1 -19.87 -9.55 25.84
N ASP A 2 -20.10 -9.39 27.14
CA ASP A 2 -21.46 -9.41 27.73
C ASP A 2 -21.98 -8.00 28.04
N LYS A 3 -21.20 -6.97 27.69
CA LYS A 3 -21.52 -5.55 27.95
C LYS A 3 -21.86 -4.75 26.70
N TYR A 4 -21.60 -5.28 25.49
CA TYR A 4 -21.81 -4.57 24.24
C TYR A 4 -22.50 -5.52 23.26
N GLY A 5 -23.75 -5.20 22.90
CA GLY A 5 -24.51 -5.90 21.87
C GLY A 5 -24.47 -5.17 20.53
N VAL A 6 -24.83 -5.85 19.45
CA VAL A 6 -25.11 -5.22 18.16
C VAL A 6 -26.49 -4.54 18.29
N ARG A 7 -26.55 -3.23 18.00
CA ARG A 7 -27.83 -2.52 17.93
C ARG A 7 -28.58 -2.94 16.68
N CYS A 8 -29.61 -3.77 16.87
CA CYS A 8 -30.45 -4.28 15.77
C CYS A 8 -31.34 -3.20 15.15
N ASP A 9 -31.47 -2.05 15.81
CA ASP A 9 -32.31 -0.91 15.42
C ASP A 9 -31.58 0.14 14.58
N VAL A 10 -30.30 -0.09 14.26
CA VAL A 10 -29.51 0.82 13.44
C VAL A 10 -29.30 0.20 12.07
N THR A 11 -30.03 0.70 11.08
CA THR A 11 -29.79 0.42 9.68
C THR A 11 -28.55 1.23 9.22
N PRO A 12 -27.48 0.58 8.72
CA PRO A 12 -26.34 1.30 8.18
C PRO A 12 -26.76 2.23 7.04
N TYR A 13 -26.12 3.40 6.91
CA TYR A 13 -26.39 4.35 5.83
C TYR A 13 -26.33 3.72 4.42
N THR A 14 -25.54 2.65 4.27
CA THR A 14 -25.33 1.95 3.01
C THR A 14 -26.24 0.73 2.82
N ALA A 15 -27.21 0.47 3.70
CA ALA A 15 -28.01 -0.76 3.64
C ALA A 15 -28.80 -0.91 2.34
N ASP A 16 -29.27 0.21 1.78
CA ASP A 16 -30.07 0.22 0.55
C ASP A 16 -29.22 0.47 -0.71
N PHE A 17 -27.89 0.54 -0.57
CA PHE A 17 -27.03 0.82 -1.71
C PHE A 17 -26.97 -0.42 -2.62
N PRO A 18 -27.40 -0.32 -3.89
CA PRO A 18 -27.35 -1.45 -4.80
C PRO A 18 -25.89 -1.91 -4.97
N CYS A 19 -25.67 -3.22 -4.84
CA CYS A 19 -24.35 -3.86 -4.95
C CYS A 19 -23.33 -3.49 -3.85
N ALA A 20 -23.74 -2.91 -2.72
CA ALA A 20 -22.84 -2.55 -1.62
C ALA A 20 -23.26 -3.22 -0.30
N ASP A 21 -22.83 -4.46 -0.08
CA ASP A 21 -23.02 -5.15 1.21
C ASP A 21 -21.93 -4.71 2.20
N ILE A 22 -22.29 -3.86 3.17
CA ILE A 22 -21.39 -3.35 4.21
C ILE A 22 -20.71 -4.45 5.02
N HIS A 23 -21.34 -5.63 5.13
CA HIS A 23 -20.78 -6.78 5.85
C HIS A 23 -19.64 -7.45 5.06
N VAL A 24 -19.57 -7.20 3.76
CA VAL A 24 -18.53 -7.71 2.86
C VAL A 24 -17.57 -6.59 2.42
N LEU A 25 -17.99 -5.32 2.49
CA LEU A 25 -17.26 -4.16 1.98
C LEU A 25 -16.04 -3.71 2.81
N MET A 26 -15.72 -4.39 3.91
CA MET A 26 -14.50 -4.10 4.67
C MET A 26 -13.27 -4.59 3.90
N ALA A 27 -12.85 -3.81 2.92
CA ALA A 27 -11.75 -4.13 2.05
C ALA A 27 -10.42 -4.28 2.83
N PRO A 28 -9.56 -5.22 2.41
CA PRO A 28 -8.26 -5.44 3.04
C PRO A 28 -7.35 -4.23 2.87
N ASP A 29 -6.72 -3.81 3.97
CA ASP A 29 -5.84 -2.64 3.97
C ASP A 29 -4.37 -3.03 4.16
N LEU A 30 -3.61 -3.04 3.07
CA LEU A 30 -2.19 -3.40 3.07
C LEU A 30 -1.36 -2.54 4.03
N LEU A 31 -1.63 -1.23 4.10
CA LEU A 31 -0.81 -0.32 4.89
C LEU A 31 -1.06 -0.48 6.39
N HIS A 32 -2.28 -0.30 6.87
CA HIS A 32 -2.61 -0.25 8.29
C HIS A 32 -2.76 -1.64 8.91
N GLN A 33 -3.21 -2.65 8.15
CA GLN A 33 -3.39 -4.01 8.70
C GLN A 33 -2.11 -4.83 8.57
N ILE A 34 -1.45 -4.83 7.41
CA ILE A 34 -0.26 -5.68 7.17
C ILE A 34 1.03 -4.95 7.56
N ILE A 35 1.36 -3.84 6.91
CA ILE A 35 2.70 -3.23 7.01
C ILE A 35 2.88 -2.51 8.35
N LYS A 36 2.00 -1.56 8.69
CA LYS A 36 2.06 -0.82 9.95
C LYS A 36 1.55 -1.68 11.10
N GLY A 37 0.45 -2.40 10.88
CA GLY A 37 -0.22 -3.21 11.89
C GLY A 37 0.54 -4.45 12.29
N THR A 38 0.45 -5.49 11.46
CA THR A 38 1.02 -6.80 11.78
C THR A 38 2.54 -6.76 11.80
N PHE A 39 3.20 -6.15 10.80
CA PHE A 39 4.65 -6.14 10.77
C PHE A 39 5.25 -5.19 11.80
N LYS A 40 5.03 -3.87 11.66
CA LYS A 40 5.73 -2.88 12.48
C LYS A 40 5.20 -2.81 13.92
N ASP A 41 3.89 -2.72 14.14
CA ASP A 41 3.34 -2.55 15.49
C ASP A 41 3.34 -3.85 16.29
N HIS A 42 3.23 -5.02 15.63
CA HIS A 42 3.23 -6.31 16.30
C HIS A 42 4.59 -7.00 16.20
N LEU A 43 4.96 -7.55 15.04
CA LEU A 43 6.13 -8.45 14.93
C LEU A 43 7.46 -7.79 15.33
N VAL A 44 7.72 -6.57 14.88
CA VAL A 44 8.94 -5.83 15.26
C VAL A 44 8.94 -5.51 16.77
N SER A 45 7.79 -5.12 17.32
CA SER A 45 7.65 -4.90 18.77
C SER A 45 7.89 -6.18 19.55
N TRP A 46 7.26 -7.29 19.17
CA TRP A 46 7.34 -8.55 19.89
C TRP A 46 8.74 -9.16 19.88
N VAL A 47 9.47 -9.02 18.77
CA VAL A 47 10.89 -9.39 18.72
C VAL A 47 11.71 -8.52 19.68
N THR A 48 11.44 -7.22 19.75
CA THR A 48 12.12 -6.31 20.67
C THR A 48 11.82 -6.68 22.14
N ASP A 49 10.56 -6.99 22.44
CA ASP A 49 10.11 -7.39 23.76
C ASP A 49 10.73 -8.74 24.18
N TYR A 50 10.84 -9.68 23.24
CA TYR A 50 11.54 -10.95 23.46
C TYR A 50 12.99 -10.75 23.88
N ILE A 51 13.74 -9.94 23.14
CA ILE A 51 15.15 -9.65 23.43
C ILE A 51 15.29 -9.01 24.83
N LYS A 52 14.41 -8.06 25.17
CA LYS A 52 14.39 -7.39 26.47
C LYS A 52 14.03 -8.33 27.62
N GLN A 53 13.15 -9.29 27.40
CA GLN A 53 12.71 -10.24 28.43
C GLN A 53 13.73 -11.35 28.66
N LYS A 54 14.36 -11.88 27.61
CA LYS A 54 15.27 -13.03 27.69
C LYS A 54 16.69 -12.69 28.14
N HIS A 55 17.06 -11.42 28.13
CA HIS A 55 18.42 -11.01 28.43
C HIS A 55 18.47 -9.92 29.50
N PRO A 56 19.52 -9.90 30.35
CA PRO A 56 19.79 -8.76 31.20
C PRO A 56 19.86 -7.47 30.39
N LYS A 57 19.40 -6.35 30.96
CA LYS A 57 19.25 -5.05 30.27
C LYS A 57 20.46 -4.67 29.41
N GLN A 58 21.67 -4.84 29.91
CA GLN A 58 22.90 -4.52 29.17
C GLN A 58 23.08 -5.39 27.92
N LYS A 59 22.82 -6.70 28.02
CA LYS A 59 22.91 -7.64 26.88
C LYS A 59 21.79 -7.39 25.88
N ALA A 60 20.57 -7.14 26.34
CA ALA A 60 19.45 -6.77 25.48
C ALA A 60 19.75 -5.51 24.65
N MET A 61 20.30 -4.46 25.28
CA MET A 61 20.71 -3.25 24.57
C MET A 61 21.80 -3.50 23.54
N ARG A 62 22.79 -4.34 23.84
CA ARG A 62 23.83 -4.73 22.86
C ARG A 62 23.25 -5.44 21.65
N ILE A 63 22.28 -6.34 21.85
CA ILE A 63 21.60 -7.05 20.77
C ILE A 63 20.79 -6.07 19.91
N ILE A 64 20.04 -5.16 20.54
CA ILE A 64 19.26 -4.14 19.81
C ILE A 64 20.20 -3.26 18.99
N HIS A 65 21.30 -2.77 19.58
CA HIS A 65 22.31 -2.01 18.83
C HIS A 65 22.93 -2.81 17.69
N ASP A 66 23.14 -4.13 17.83
CA ASP A 66 23.64 -4.96 16.74
C ASP A 66 22.61 -5.08 15.60
N ILE A 67 21.32 -5.24 15.93
CA ILE A 67 20.23 -5.22 14.94
C ILE A 67 20.24 -3.89 14.18
N ASP A 68 20.36 -2.77 14.88
CA ASP A 68 20.39 -1.42 14.31
C ASP A 68 21.61 -1.21 13.41
N ARG A 69 22.76 -1.72 13.85
CA ARG A 69 23.99 -1.75 13.05
C ARG A 69 23.83 -2.56 11.78
N ARG A 70 23.21 -3.76 11.84
CA ARG A 70 22.93 -4.60 10.67
C ARG A 70 21.96 -3.91 9.70
N ILE A 71 20.94 -3.24 10.21
CA ILE A 71 20.01 -2.43 9.41
C ILE A 71 20.77 -1.29 8.70
N SER A 72 21.70 -0.65 9.39
CA SER A 72 22.48 0.48 8.85
C SER A 72 23.55 0.07 7.84
N ALA A 73 24.01 -1.19 7.92
CA ALA A 73 25.00 -1.78 7.01
C ALA A 73 24.43 -2.20 5.65
N VAL A 74 23.10 -2.13 5.47
CA VAL A 74 22.45 -2.48 4.19
C VAL A 74 23.01 -1.58 3.06
N PRO A 75 23.47 -2.16 1.93
CA PRO A 75 24.01 -1.39 0.83
C PRO A 75 22.96 -0.49 0.19
N ILE A 76 23.43 0.60 -0.43
CA ILE A 76 22.54 1.53 -1.14
C ILE A 76 21.97 0.81 -2.36
N PHE A 77 20.65 0.80 -2.47
CA PHE A 77 19.92 0.24 -3.61
C PHE A 77 18.83 1.22 -4.07
N PRO A 78 18.65 1.44 -5.39
CA PRO A 78 17.58 2.29 -5.90
C PRO A 78 16.20 1.87 -5.38
N GLY A 79 15.45 2.81 -4.78
CA GLY A 79 14.12 2.51 -4.23
C GLY A 79 14.11 1.78 -2.88
N LEU A 80 15.26 1.63 -2.23
CA LEU A 80 15.37 1.22 -0.82
C LEU A 80 15.79 2.41 0.04
N ARG A 81 14.95 2.78 1.01
CA ARG A 81 15.30 3.82 1.99
C ARG A 81 16.43 3.32 2.89
N ARG A 82 17.44 4.15 3.10
CA ARG A 82 18.57 3.87 4.00
C ARG A 82 18.25 4.30 5.42
N PHE A 83 18.67 3.48 6.38
CA PHE A 83 18.54 3.70 7.80
C PHE A 83 19.93 3.99 8.38
N LYS A 84 20.40 5.24 8.36
CA LYS A 84 21.78 5.56 8.77
C LYS A 84 22.06 5.25 10.25
N ASP A 85 21.05 5.48 11.10
CA ASP A 85 21.13 5.32 12.56
C ASP A 85 20.21 4.17 13.04
N GLY A 86 19.94 3.18 12.18
CA GLY A 86 19.05 2.06 12.51
C GLY A 86 17.56 2.45 12.58
N ARG A 87 16.85 1.93 13.59
CA ARG A 87 15.38 2.05 13.76
C ARG A 87 14.94 3.11 14.77
N ASP A 88 15.84 3.96 15.24
CA ASP A 88 15.53 5.00 16.25
C ASP A 88 14.89 6.25 15.62
N PHE A 89 13.65 6.11 15.12
CA PHE A 89 12.83 7.23 14.66
C PHE A 89 11.77 7.59 15.70
N ALA A 90 11.69 8.88 16.05
CA ALA A 90 10.63 9.42 16.89
C ALA A 90 9.23 9.26 16.24
N GLN A 91 9.16 9.31 14.91
CA GLN A 91 7.92 9.12 14.15
C GLN A 91 8.16 8.20 12.96
N TRP A 92 7.48 7.06 12.94
CA TRP A 92 7.52 6.10 11.85
C TRP A 92 6.46 6.42 10.79
N THR A 93 6.89 6.52 9.53
CA THR A 93 5.98 6.63 8.38
C THR A 93 5.64 5.25 7.80
N GLY A 94 4.64 5.22 6.90
CA GLY A 94 4.31 4.03 6.13
C GLY A 94 5.49 3.55 5.26
N ASP A 95 6.25 4.48 4.69
CA ASP A 95 7.40 4.15 3.86
C ASP A 95 8.58 3.64 4.67
N ASP A 96 8.79 4.15 5.88
CA ASP A 96 9.78 3.58 6.82
C ASP A 96 9.44 2.13 7.14
N SER A 97 8.16 1.85 7.41
CA SER A 97 7.70 0.49 7.72
C SER A 97 7.88 -0.46 6.53
N LYS A 98 7.58 0.01 5.30
CA LYS A 98 7.83 -0.75 4.06
C LYS A 98 9.31 -1.03 3.84
N ALA A 99 10.17 -0.04 4.05
CA ALA A 99 11.61 -0.18 3.86
C ALA A 99 12.21 -1.13 4.91
N LEU A 100 11.79 -1.02 6.17
CA LEU A 100 12.22 -1.91 7.23
C LEU A 100 11.84 -3.37 6.92
N LEU A 101 10.62 -3.63 6.44
CA LEU A 101 10.18 -4.97 6.06
C LEU A 101 11.14 -5.67 5.07
N LYS A 102 11.74 -4.91 4.14
CA LYS A 102 12.66 -5.45 3.14
C LYS A 102 13.98 -5.95 3.73
N VAL A 103 14.40 -5.40 4.87
CA VAL A 103 15.75 -5.62 5.42
C VAL A 103 15.76 -6.29 6.80
N TYR A 104 14.61 -6.38 7.46
CA TYR A 104 14.55 -6.74 8.88
C TYR A 104 14.91 -8.21 9.18
N ILE A 105 14.45 -9.16 8.36
CA ILE A 105 14.64 -10.60 8.61
C ILE A 105 16.12 -11.00 8.85
N PRO A 106 17.09 -10.65 7.98
CA PRO A 106 18.48 -11.00 8.21
C PRO A 106 19.09 -10.32 9.44
N THR A 107 18.51 -9.19 9.90
CA THR A 107 19.06 -8.42 11.03
C THR A 107 18.83 -9.09 12.37
N ILE A 108 17.74 -9.87 12.50
CA ILE A 108 17.36 -10.56 13.73
C ILE A 108 17.90 -11.99 13.82
N LYS A 109 18.46 -12.52 12.73
CA LYS A 109 19.05 -13.86 12.69
C LYS A 109 20.15 -13.98 13.75
N ASP A 110 20.21 -15.13 14.41
CA ASP A 110 21.14 -15.45 15.51
C ASP A 110 20.87 -14.71 16.84
N HIS A 111 19.86 -13.82 16.89
CA HIS A 111 19.45 -13.12 18.11
C HIS A 111 18.12 -13.59 18.69
N VAL A 112 17.32 -14.31 17.90
CA VAL A 112 16.01 -14.83 18.27
C VAL A 112 15.88 -16.29 17.82
N PRO A 113 14.93 -17.08 18.37
CA PRO A 113 14.69 -18.45 17.93
C PRO A 113 14.40 -18.53 16.44
N ASP A 114 14.89 -19.57 15.78
CA ASP A 114 14.67 -19.79 14.35
C ASP A 114 13.19 -19.80 13.99
N GLU A 115 12.32 -20.28 14.88
CA GLU A 115 10.87 -20.28 14.70
C GLU A 115 10.30 -18.85 14.53
N MET A 116 10.83 -17.85 15.25
CA MET A 116 10.46 -16.45 15.05
C MET A 116 10.89 -15.95 13.68
N VAL A 117 12.12 -16.27 13.26
CA VAL A 117 12.66 -15.87 11.96
C VAL A 117 11.82 -16.48 10.84
N GLN A 118 11.54 -17.78 10.91
CA GLN A 118 10.69 -18.50 9.96
C GLN A 118 9.27 -17.93 9.92
N GLY A 119 8.71 -17.53 11.08
CA GLY A 119 7.43 -16.85 11.15
C GLY A 119 7.43 -15.54 10.39
N LEU A 120 8.45 -14.70 10.59
CA LEU A 120 8.61 -13.45 9.84
C LEU A 120 8.84 -13.67 8.34
N VAL A 121 9.58 -14.71 7.94
CA VAL A 121 9.75 -15.10 6.53
C VAL A 121 8.41 -15.48 5.91
N SER A 122 7.64 -16.34 6.56
CA SER A 122 6.32 -16.78 6.09
C SER A 122 5.36 -15.60 5.94
N PHE A 123 5.38 -14.68 6.92
CA PHE A 123 4.62 -13.44 6.86
C PHE A 123 5.06 -12.53 5.71
N ALA A 124 6.37 -12.36 5.50
CA ALA A 124 6.89 -11.51 4.45
C ALA A 124 6.52 -12.06 3.06
N ASP A 125 6.67 -13.37 2.84
CA ASP A 125 6.28 -14.03 1.58
C ASP A 125 4.80 -13.80 1.26
N MET A 126 3.92 -14.02 2.25
CA MET A 126 2.49 -13.72 2.12
C MET A 126 2.25 -12.24 1.79
N CYS A 127 2.89 -11.33 2.53
CA CYS A 127 2.78 -9.88 2.30
C CYS A 127 3.20 -9.49 0.87
N TYR A 128 4.28 -10.06 0.34
CA TYR A 128 4.72 -9.80 -1.03
C TYR A 128 3.72 -10.30 -2.07
N ILE A 129 3.04 -11.43 -1.83
CA ILE A 129 2.00 -11.93 -2.72
C ILE A 129 0.78 -11.00 -2.71
N PHE A 130 0.29 -10.61 -1.53
CA PHE A 130 -0.85 -9.70 -1.41
C PHE A 130 -0.61 -8.30 -1.99
N ARG A 131 0.65 -7.93 -2.22
CA ARG A 131 1.05 -6.66 -2.83
C ARG A 131 1.23 -6.71 -4.35
N ARG A 132 0.98 -7.85 -5.00
CA ARG A 132 1.07 -7.94 -6.46
C ARG A 132 -0.12 -7.26 -7.11
N ASN A 133 0.09 -6.64 -8.27
CA ASN A 133 -1.00 -6.04 -9.06
C ASN A 133 -1.95 -7.09 -9.65
N ALA A 134 -1.43 -8.29 -9.90
CA ALA A 134 -2.20 -9.45 -10.32
C ALA A 134 -1.83 -10.65 -9.45
N ILE A 135 -2.83 -11.37 -8.97
CA ILE A 135 -2.66 -12.53 -8.09
C ILE A 135 -3.35 -13.72 -8.76
N SER A 136 -2.56 -14.67 -9.27
CA SER A 136 -3.10 -15.92 -9.81
C SER A 136 -3.66 -16.80 -8.69
N SER A 137 -4.51 -17.77 -9.06
CA SER A 137 -5.01 -18.81 -8.13
C SER A 137 -3.87 -19.57 -7.42
N SER A 138 -2.80 -19.90 -8.15
CA SER A 138 -1.61 -20.54 -7.59
C SER A 138 -0.85 -19.65 -6.60
N ALA A 139 -0.71 -18.35 -6.91
CA ALA A 139 -0.10 -17.40 -6.00
C ALA A 139 -0.95 -17.20 -4.73
N LEU A 140 -2.29 -17.12 -4.89
CA LEU A 140 -3.20 -17.01 -3.77
C LEU A 140 -3.14 -18.24 -2.86
N LYS A 141 -3.08 -19.46 -3.44
CA LYS A 141 -2.92 -20.69 -2.66
C LYS A 141 -1.59 -20.71 -1.89
N ARG A 142 -0.51 -20.25 -2.52
CA ARG A 142 0.78 -20.08 -1.83
C ARG A 142 0.68 -19.08 -0.67
N ALA A 143 -0.02 -17.96 -0.85
CA ALA A 143 -0.23 -16.99 0.23
C ALA A 143 -1.01 -17.59 1.40
N GLU A 144 -2.02 -18.42 1.12
CA GLU A 144 -2.76 -19.17 2.15
C GLU A 144 -1.85 -20.14 2.91
N THR A 145 -0.99 -20.89 2.22
CA THR A 145 0.02 -21.76 2.87
C THR A 145 0.98 -20.96 3.74
N CYS A 146 1.48 -19.83 3.24
CA CYS A 146 2.34 -18.92 4.02
C CYS A 146 1.62 -18.36 5.25
N LEU A 147 0.33 -18.02 5.13
CA LEU A 147 -0.49 -17.54 6.25
C LEU A 147 -0.69 -18.64 7.31
N GLN A 148 -0.96 -19.88 6.90
CA GLN A 148 -1.08 -21.02 7.81
C GLN A 148 0.24 -21.29 8.54
N ALA A 149 1.36 -21.29 7.81
CA ALA A 149 2.70 -21.42 8.38
C ALA A 149 2.99 -20.30 9.39
N PHE A 150 2.70 -19.05 9.03
CA PHE A 150 2.83 -17.90 9.93
C PHE A 150 1.99 -18.05 11.21
N HIS A 151 0.73 -18.50 11.08
CA HIS A 151 -0.15 -18.72 12.22
C HIS A 151 0.34 -19.81 13.17
N LYS A 152 0.95 -20.87 12.64
CA LYS A 152 1.59 -21.90 13.46
C LYS A 152 2.83 -21.36 14.16
N LEU A 153 3.71 -20.69 13.41
CA LEU A 153 5.01 -20.24 13.91
C LEU A 153 4.90 -19.08 14.90
N ARG A 154 3.89 -18.19 14.76
CA ARG A 154 3.71 -17.05 15.68
C ARG A 154 3.35 -17.47 17.12
N GLU A 155 2.92 -18.72 17.34
CA GLU A 155 2.68 -19.24 18.68
C GLU A 155 3.96 -19.28 19.52
N VAL A 156 5.14 -19.20 18.91
CA VAL A 156 6.40 -18.96 19.62
C VAL A 156 6.32 -17.71 20.50
N PHE A 157 5.65 -16.63 20.08
CA PHE A 157 5.52 -15.42 20.90
C PHE A 157 4.64 -15.64 22.13
N VAL A 158 3.70 -16.60 22.07
CA VAL A 158 2.89 -17.00 23.22
C VAL A 158 3.68 -17.92 24.14
N ARG A 159 4.33 -18.94 23.57
CA ARG A 159 5.16 -19.91 24.30
C ARG A 159 6.31 -19.25 25.06
N GLU A 160 6.93 -18.24 24.46
CA GLU A 160 8.01 -17.46 25.08
C GLU A 160 7.50 -16.41 26.09
N GLY A 161 6.18 -16.26 26.26
CA GLY A 161 5.58 -15.37 27.25
C GLY A 161 5.52 -13.89 26.83
N ILE A 162 5.72 -13.58 25.55
CA ILE A 162 5.65 -12.21 25.00
C ILE A 162 4.21 -11.75 24.84
N ARG A 163 3.32 -12.68 24.49
CA ARG A 163 1.90 -12.44 24.30
C ARG A 163 1.07 -13.47 25.04
N LYS A 164 -0.07 -13.05 25.58
CA LYS A 164 -1.07 -13.98 26.15
C LYS A 164 -1.82 -14.75 25.07
N HIS A 165 -2.08 -14.09 23.94
CA HIS A 165 -2.72 -14.64 22.75
C HIS A 165 -2.41 -13.77 21.53
N CYS A 166 -2.59 -14.34 20.33
CA CYS A 166 -2.44 -13.65 19.04
C CYS A 166 -3.76 -13.14 18.44
N SER A 167 -4.88 -13.24 19.16
CA SER A 167 -6.22 -12.77 18.74
C SER A 167 -6.37 -11.25 18.76
N LEU A 168 -5.53 -10.54 18.01
CA LEU A 168 -5.59 -9.09 17.83
C LEU A 168 -6.31 -8.76 16.52
N PRO A 169 -7.09 -7.66 16.44
CA PRO A 169 -7.85 -7.32 15.24
C PRO A 169 -7.01 -7.34 13.95
N ARG A 170 -5.79 -6.78 13.97
CA ARG A 170 -4.91 -6.73 12.78
C ARG A 170 -4.26 -8.08 12.43
N GLN A 171 -4.06 -8.96 13.43
CA GLN A 171 -3.61 -10.34 13.20
C GLN A 171 -4.74 -11.20 12.63
N HIS A 172 -5.97 -10.99 13.10
CA HIS A 172 -7.17 -11.68 12.63
C HIS A 172 -7.54 -11.25 11.21
N ALA A 173 -7.39 -9.96 10.89
CA ALA A 173 -7.67 -9.41 9.56
C ALA A 173 -6.99 -10.17 8.42
N LEU A 174 -5.81 -10.76 8.67
CA LEU A 174 -5.04 -11.52 7.66
C LEU A 174 -5.83 -12.70 7.07
N VAL A 175 -6.71 -13.33 7.85
CA VAL A 175 -7.55 -14.45 7.39
C VAL A 175 -8.50 -14.03 6.28
N HIS A 176 -8.96 -12.78 6.33
CA HIS A 176 -9.94 -12.25 5.40
C HIS A 176 -9.34 -11.82 4.06
N PHE A 177 -8.01 -11.70 3.96
CA PHE A 177 -7.35 -11.28 2.71
C PHE A 177 -7.61 -12.25 1.56
N VAL A 178 -7.58 -13.56 1.82
CA VAL A 178 -7.77 -14.55 0.75
C VAL A 178 -9.15 -14.42 0.12
N ASN A 179 -10.20 -14.43 0.94
CA ASN A 179 -11.58 -14.25 0.49
C ASN A 179 -11.78 -12.89 -0.19
N SER A 180 -11.23 -11.82 0.40
CA SER A 180 -11.34 -10.47 -0.15
C SER A 180 -10.69 -10.35 -1.53
N ILE A 181 -9.55 -11.01 -1.76
CA ILE A 181 -8.86 -11.01 -3.06
C ILE A 181 -9.70 -11.72 -4.12
N GLN A 182 -10.42 -12.79 -3.74
CA GLN A 182 -11.32 -13.50 -4.67
C GLN A 182 -12.55 -12.66 -5.03
N LEU A 183 -13.09 -11.91 -4.06
CA LEU A 183 -14.29 -11.10 -4.26
C LEU A 183 -14.01 -9.77 -4.96
N PHE A 184 -12.89 -9.11 -4.64
CA PHE A 184 -12.63 -7.72 -5.03
C PHE A 184 -11.34 -7.52 -5.84
N GLY A 185 -10.59 -8.60 -6.11
CA GLY A 185 -9.33 -8.53 -6.84
C GLY A 185 -8.14 -8.07 -5.99
N ALA A 186 -7.08 -7.62 -6.65
CA ALA A 186 -5.82 -7.29 -5.98
C ALA A 186 -5.98 -6.12 -4.99
N PRO A 187 -5.46 -6.23 -3.74
CA PRO A 187 -5.68 -5.23 -2.69
C PRO A 187 -5.06 -3.86 -3.00
N ASN A 188 -4.11 -3.78 -3.93
CA ASN A 188 -3.47 -2.53 -4.34
C ASN A 188 -4.48 -1.47 -4.81
N GLY A 189 -5.61 -1.89 -5.40
CA GLY A 189 -6.66 -1.00 -5.88
C GLY A 189 -7.65 -0.51 -4.82
N LEU A 190 -7.61 -1.09 -3.61
CA LEU A 190 -8.63 -0.87 -2.56
C LEU A 190 -8.03 -0.34 -1.25
N CYS A 191 -6.71 -0.29 -1.16
CA CYS A 191 -6.00 0.10 0.05
C CYS A 191 -6.06 1.62 0.29
N SER A 192 -6.11 2.01 1.57
CA SER A 192 -6.01 3.39 2.05
C SER A 192 -4.74 4.13 1.58
N LEU A 193 -3.76 3.45 1.01
CA LEU A 193 -2.63 4.08 0.32
C LEU A 193 -3.09 5.05 -0.77
N ILE A 194 -4.17 4.72 -1.49
CA ILE A 194 -4.70 5.58 -2.57
C ILE A 194 -5.24 6.88 -1.98
N THR A 195 -6.09 6.77 -0.95
CA THR A 195 -6.71 7.93 -0.31
C THR A 195 -5.69 8.74 0.48
N GLU A 196 -4.72 8.10 1.15
CA GLU A 196 -3.64 8.79 1.85
C GLU A 196 -2.73 9.56 0.89
N SER A 197 -2.39 8.98 -0.27
CA SER A 197 -1.62 9.65 -1.32
C SER A 197 -2.37 10.87 -1.86
N LYS A 198 -3.67 10.72 -2.17
CA LYS A 198 -4.51 11.85 -2.59
C LYS A 198 -4.63 12.91 -1.50
N HIS A 199 -4.76 12.53 -0.24
CA HIS A 199 -4.81 13.45 0.88
C HIS A 199 -3.50 14.24 1.07
N ILE A 200 -2.34 13.69 0.70
CA ILE A 200 -1.08 14.45 0.70
C ILE A 200 -1.19 15.64 -0.27
N VAL A 201 -1.54 15.37 -1.53
CA VAL A 201 -1.60 16.38 -2.59
C VAL A 201 -2.78 17.33 -2.38
N ALA A 202 -3.93 16.82 -1.94
CA ALA A 202 -5.15 17.61 -1.79
C ALA A 202 -5.18 18.44 -0.49
N VAL A 203 -4.51 18.00 0.57
CA VAL A 203 -4.64 18.61 1.90
C VAL A 203 -3.29 19.01 2.47
N LYS A 204 -2.35 18.08 2.65
CA LYS A 204 -1.09 18.35 3.38
C LYS A 204 -0.18 19.34 2.63
N GLU A 205 -0.09 19.23 1.32
CA GLU A 205 0.73 20.14 0.50
C GLU A 205 0.14 21.55 0.42
N PRO A 206 -1.15 21.75 0.08
CA PRO A 206 -1.78 23.06 0.15
C PRO A 206 -1.67 23.68 1.54
N TRP A 207 -1.98 22.94 2.60
CA TRP A 207 -1.85 23.43 3.98
C TRP A 207 -0.45 23.98 4.30
N ARG A 208 0.61 23.29 3.84
CA ARG A 208 1.99 23.75 4.02
C ARG A 208 2.34 24.99 3.20
N ARG A 209 1.64 25.24 2.09
CA ARG A 209 1.82 26.42 1.22
C ARG A 209 1.03 27.64 1.68
N THR A 210 -0.01 27.45 2.47
CA THR A 210 -0.84 28.55 2.99
C THR A 210 -0.24 29.16 4.24
N ASN A 211 -0.59 30.41 4.53
CA ASN A 211 -0.47 30.89 5.90
C ASN A 211 -1.57 30.23 6.76
N PRO A 212 -1.32 29.89 8.04
CA PRO A 212 -2.32 29.23 8.91
C PRO A 212 -3.58 30.06 9.20
N TYR A 213 -3.71 31.26 8.64
CA TYR A 213 -4.84 32.16 8.85
C TYR A 213 -5.88 31.98 7.74
N LYS A 214 -7.07 31.48 8.08
CA LYS A 214 -8.12 31.16 7.09
C LYS A 214 -7.56 30.31 5.93
N ALA A 215 -6.89 29.21 6.28
CA ALA A 215 -6.19 28.36 5.31
C ALA A 215 -7.13 27.66 4.32
N LEU A 216 -8.35 27.29 4.71
CA LEU A 216 -9.26 26.51 3.85
C LEU A 216 -9.56 27.20 2.49
N PRO A 217 -10.01 28.47 2.43
CA PRO A 217 -10.16 29.18 1.15
C PRO A 217 -8.89 29.23 0.30
N GLN A 218 -7.73 29.39 0.93
CA GLN A 218 -6.44 29.42 0.23
C GLN A 218 -6.09 28.03 -0.33
N MET A 219 -6.30 26.97 0.44
CA MET A 219 -6.10 25.58 0.00
C MET A 219 -7.00 25.27 -1.21
N LEU A 220 -8.29 25.62 -1.14
CA LEU A 220 -9.22 25.43 -2.26
C LEU A 220 -8.77 26.18 -3.52
N THR A 221 -8.30 27.43 -3.36
CA THR A 221 -7.77 28.23 -4.48
C THR A 221 -6.53 27.58 -5.10
N ILE A 222 -5.63 27.03 -4.28
CA ILE A 222 -4.45 26.30 -4.75
C ILE A 222 -4.86 25.06 -5.55
N LEU A 223 -5.83 24.29 -5.05
CA LEU A 223 -6.33 23.10 -5.74
C LEU A 223 -6.92 23.45 -7.11
N VAL A 224 -7.82 24.43 -7.16
CA VAL A 224 -8.42 24.89 -8.43
C VAL A 224 -7.34 25.34 -9.43
N ARG A 225 -6.32 26.08 -8.97
CA ARG A 225 -5.22 26.49 -9.85
C ARG A 225 -4.40 25.30 -10.35
N MET A 226 -4.11 24.33 -9.49
CA MET A 226 -3.37 23.13 -9.88
C MET A 226 -4.16 22.29 -10.88
N ASP A 227 -5.47 22.12 -10.68
CA ASP A 227 -6.34 21.39 -11.59
C ASP A 227 -6.44 22.09 -12.95
N ASN A 228 -6.60 23.42 -12.97
CA ASN A 228 -6.60 24.21 -14.20
C ASN A 228 -5.28 24.10 -14.97
N MET A 229 -4.14 24.14 -14.27
CA MET A 229 -2.82 23.97 -14.89
C MET A 229 -2.65 22.57 -15.48
N GLN A 230 -3.07 21.52 -14.77
CA GLN A 230 -3.02 20.14 -15.28
C GLN A 230 -3.94 19.93 -16.49
N ALA A 231 -5.11 20.58 -16.51
CA ALA A 231 -6.01 20.53 -17.66
C ALA A 231 -5.39 21.22 -18.88
N LEU A 232 -4.80 22.41 -18.68
CA LEU A 232 -4.12 23.16 -19.73
C LEU A 232 -2.89 22.41 -20.28
N GLU A 233 -2.09 21.80 -19.41
CA GLU A 233 -0.92 21.00 -19.81
C GLU A 233 -1.32 19.83 -20.70
N LYS A 234 -2.41 19.12 -20.38
CA LYS A 234 -2.95 18.04 -21.22
C LYS A 234 -3.44 18.56 -22.57
N ASP A 235 -4.15 19.69 -22.60
CA ASP A 235 -4.62 20.30 -23.84
C ASP A 235 -3.45 20.69 -24.76
N PHE A 236 -2.40 21.29 -24.19
CA PHE A 236 -1.19 21.64 -24.92
C PHE A 236 -0.42 20.40 -25.39
N ALA A 237 -0.33 19.35 -24.58
CA ALA A 237 0.28 18.07 -24.98
C ALA A 237 -0.47 17.45 -26.17
N CYS A 238 -1.80 17.38 -26.13
CA CYS A 238 -2.61 16.84 -27.22
C CYS A 238 -2.48 17.64 -28.52
N LYS A 239 -2.16 18.93 -28.44
CA LYS A 239 -1.90 19.81 -29.60
C LYS A 239 -0.44 19.78 -30.07
N GLY A 240 0.41 18.94 -29.47
CA GLY A 240 1.84 18.90 -29.75
C GLY A 240 2.59 20.17 -29.33
N MET A 241 1.96 21.05 -28.53
CA MET A 241 2.54 22.34 -28.13
C MET A 241 3.62 22.19 -27.05
N LEU A 242 3.75 20.99 -26.48
CA LEU A 242 4.79 20.65 -25.51
C LEU A 242 5.87 19.74 -26.10
N ASP A 243 5.85 19.49 -27.42
CA ASP A 243 6.84 18.66 -28.09
C ASP A 243 8.11 19.45 -28.39
N GLY A 244 9.26 18.82 -28.14
CA GLY A 244 10.57 19.43 -28.32
C GLY A 244 11.12 20.11 -27.06
N SER A 245 12.25 20.81 -27.21
CA SER A 245 12.87 21.55 -26.11
C SER A 245 12.73 23.05 -26.33
N VAL A 246 12.71 23.81 -25.23
CA VAL A 246 12.75 25.28 -25.29
C VAL A 246 13.92 25.77 -26.13
N ALA A 247 15.07 25.08 -26.07
CA ALA A 247 16.24 25.39 -26.88
C ALA A 247 15.99 25.18 -28.39
N ALA A 248 15.34 24.08 -28.78
CA ALA A 248 15.01 23.80 -30.17
C ALA A 248 13.99 24.81 -30.74
N TYR A 249 12.98 25.16 -29.95
CA TYR A 249 12.02 26.20 -30.32
C TYR A 249 12.68 27.58 -30.46
N THR A 250 13.54 27.94 -29.51
CA THR A 250 14.25 29.24 -29.51
C THR A 250 15.20 29.35 -30.70
N ALA A 251 15.91 28.28 -31.06
CA ALA A 251 16.76 28.24 -32.24
C ALA A 251 15.94 28.45 -33.53
N ALA A 252 14.83 27.72 -33.67
CA ALA A 252 13.94 27.85 -34.83
C ALA A 252 13.33 29.25 -34.97
N ALA A 253 12.97 29.91 -33.86
CA ALA A 253 12.40 31.25 -33.85
C ALA A 253 13.43 32.36 -34.19
N LEU A 254 14.71 32.13 -33.86
CA LEU A 254 15.80 33.06 -34.20
C LEU A 254 16.20 32.94 -35.68
N ASP A 255 16.17 31.74 -36.25
CA ASP A 255 16.47 31.51 -37.66
C ASP A 255 15.34 32.01 -38.61
N SER A 256 14.09 32.08 -38.14
CA SER A 256 12.92 32.43 -38.97
C SER A 256 12.57 33.93 -39.03
N ASN A 257 13.44 34.84 -38.58
CA ASN A 257 13.17 36.29 -38.53
C ASN A 257 11.81 36.66 -37.88
N GLY A 258 11.41 35.92 -36.82
CA GLY A 258 10.23 36.25 -36.03
C GLY A 258 8.89 35.70 -36.53
N VAL A 259 8.87 34.83 -37.55
CA VAL A 259 7.67 34.07 -37.91
C VAL A 259 7.67 32.74 -37.15
N ALA A 260 6.65 32.49 -36.32
CA ALA A 260 6.52 31.25 -35.57
C ALA A 260 6.57 30.03 -36.52
N PRO A 261 7.27 28.94 -36.16
CA PRO A 261 7.37 27.77 -37.03
C PRO A 261 5.97 27.23 -37.32
N GLN A 262 5.64 27.02 -38.61
CA GLN A 262 4.41 26.36 -38.99
C GLN A 262 4.45 24.90 -38.54
N HIS A 263 3.35 24.47 -37.93
CA HIS A 263 3.09 23.11 -37.48
C HIS A 263 3.15 22.18 -38.70
N VAL A 264 4.19 21.36 -38.80
CA VAL A 264 4.25 20.27 -39.77
C VAL A 264 3.39 19.17 -39.17
N GLY A 265 2.17 19.01 -39.70
CA GLY A 265 1.31 17.90 -39.35
C GLY A 265 2.08 16.59 -39.53
N ILE A 266 2.21 15.83 -38.44
CA ILE A 266 2.82 14.51 -38.50
C ILE A 266 1.75 13.58 -39.06
N ASP A 267 2.04 13.00 -40.23
CA ASP A 267 1.27 11.92 -40.83
C ASP A 267 0.96 10.83 -39.80
N GLU A 268 -0.30 10.39 -39.81
CA GLU A 268 -0.84 9.31 -39.01
C GLU A 268 -0.21 7.96 -39.38
N ASP A 269 1.05 7.69 -39.05
CA ASP A 269 1.64 6.34 -39.20
C ASP A 269 2.93 6.18 -38.37
N ASN A 270 2.83 6.33 -37.05
CA ASN A 270 3.90 5.85 -36.17
C ASN A 270 3.34 5.30 -34.86
N VAL A 271 3.03 4.00 -34.89
CA VAL A 271 2.66 3.18 -33.73
C VAL A 271 3.88 3.04 -32.81
N GLY A 272 4.01 3.96 -31.86
CA GLY A 272 4.79 3.78 -30.65
C GLY A 272 4.08 2.79 -29.70
N PRO A 273 4.82 2.09 -28.82
CA PRO A 273 4.34 0.89 -28.14
C PRO A 273 3.09 1.21 -27.32
N GLU A 274 2.07 0.36 -27.48
CA GLU A 274 0.86 0.39 -26.67
C GLU A 274 1.24 0.57 -25.19
N LEU A 275 0.68 1.60 -24.58
CA LEU A 275 0.55 1.69 -23.13
C LEU A 275 -0.06 0.36 -22.69
N GLY A 276 0.80 -0.50 -22.10
CA GLY A 276 0.42 -1.80 -21.60
C GLY A 276 -0.92 -1.69 -20.88
N GLN A 277 -1.85 -2.51 -21.35
CA GLN A 277 -3.25 -2.59 -20.97
C GLN A 277 -3.46 -2.08 -19.53
N ARG A 278 -4.09 -0.90 -19.39
CA ARG A 278 -4.79 -0.56 -18.14
C ARG A 278 -5.96 -1.53 -18.07
N ILE A 279 -5.69 -2.74 -17.59
CA ILE A 279 -6.74 -3.72 -17.30
C ILE A 279 -7.56 -3.09 -16.16
N ALA A 280 -8.64 -2.40 -16.53
CA ALA A 280 -9.80 -2.33 -15.66
C ALA A 280 -10.09 -3.77 -15.26
N ALA A 281 -10.12 -4.06 -13.96
CA ALA A 281 -10.45 -5.39 -13.49
C ALA A 281 -11.82 -5.77 -14.07
N SER A 282 -11.83 -6.65 -15.07
CA SER A 282 -13.04 -7.24 -15.60
C SER A 282 -13.28 -8.56 -14.89
N ILE A 283 -14.52 -8.76 -14.46
CA ILE A 283 -15.00 -10.05 -13.95
C ILE A 283 -15.99 -10.53 -15.01
N GLU A 284 -15.66 -11.61 -15.73
CA GLU A 284 -16.65 -12.35 -16.50
C GLU A 284 -17.43 -13.24 -15.53
N CYS A 285 -18.62 -12.81 -15.15
CA CYS A 285 -19.56 -13.64 -14.41
C CYS A 285 -20.14 -14.70 -15.36
N ALA A 286 -20.13 -15.97 -14.94
CA ALA A 286 -20.81 -17.04 -15.65
C ALA A 286 -22.33 -16.80 -15.69
N GLU A 287 -22.94 -16.94 -16.89
CA GLU A 287 -24.39 -16.87 -17.05
C GLU A 287 -25.08 -17.97 -16.23
N THR A 288 -26.03 -17.56 -15.39
CA THR A 288 -26.95 -18.48 -14.75
C THR A 288 -27.90 -19.01 -15.82
N LYS A 289 -28.00 -20.33 -15.98
CA LYS A 289 -29.00 -20.94 -16.88
C LYS A 289 -30.38 -20.37 -16.55
N GLY A 290 -30.95 -19.64 -17.50
CA GLY A 290 -32.27 -19.04 -17.37
C GLY A 290 -33.29 -20.11 -16.96
N LYS A 291 -34.02 -19.83 -15.87
CA LYS A 291 -35.23 -20.60 -15.57
C LYS A 291 -36.19 -20.42 -16.73
N HIS A 292 -36.42 -21.47 -17.51
CA HIS A 292 -37.60 -21.57 -18.35
C HIS A 292 -38.82 -21.46 -17.44
N LEU A 293 -39.45 -20.29 -17.42
CA LEU A 293 -40.83 -20.14 -16.96
C LEU A 293 -41.71 -20.77 -18.04
N SER A 294 -42.06 -22.04 -17.82
CA SER A 294 -43.16 -22.68 -18.52
C SER A 294 -44.45 -21.98 -18.11
N ASN A 295 -45.02 -21.19 -19.01
CA ASN A 295 -46.42 -20.79 -18.93
C ASN A 295 -47.28 -22.07 -19.00
N GLN A 296 -47.96 -22.39 -17.91
CA GLN A 296 -49.17 -23.21 -17.95
C GLN A 296 -50.26 -22.50 -17.13
N ARG A 297 -51.46 -22.58 -17.71
CA ARG A 297 -52.72 -21.91 -17.35
C ARG A 297 -53.19 -22.21 -15.94
#